data_AF-A0A2T4V646-F1
#
_entry.id   AF-A0A2T4V646-F1
#
_cell.length_a   1.000
_cell.length_b   1.000
_cell.length_c   1.000
_cell.angle_alpha   90.00
_cell.angle_beta   90.00
_cell.angle_gamma   90.00
#
_symmetry.space_group_name_H-M   'P 1'
#
loop_
_entity.id
_entity.type
_entity.pdbx_description
1 polymer ?
#
loop_
_entity_poly.entity_id
_entity_poly.type
_entity_poly.pdbx_seq_one_letter_code
_entity_poly.pdbx_strand_id
1 'polypeptide(L)'
;MTNAIPTQLLEIASPLVLGAIVGQLYRVFCLPWVLSRLRGLGLGRPLERLASPKAALVSLLPTLAFWLFLAVWCHPSNAPQALAWLTHHSSLLPVTPTPSLLQGVFYAATFFCGYTLAGYPEEPVSAKER
;
A
#
# COMPACT_ATOMS: atom_id res chain seq x y z
N MET A 1 -15.28 27.42 -17.82
CA MET A 1 -14.84 27.28 -16.42
C MET A 1 -14.01 26.02 -16.32
N THR A 2 -12.69 26.16 -16.44
CA THR A 2 -11.74 25.04 -16.40
C THR A 2 -11.57 24.59 -14.96
N ASN A 3 -12.01 23.37 -14.65
CA ASN A 3 -11.78 22.70 -13.38
C ASN A 3 -10.27 22.47 -13.20
N ALA A 4 -9.58 23.46 -12.64
CA ALA A 4 -8.21 23.27 -12.17
C ALA A 4 -8.30 22.29 -11.00
N ILE A 5 -7.83 21.06 -11.22
CA ILE A 5 -7.55 20.14 -10.12
C ILE A 5 -6.60 20.90 -9.19
N PRO A 6 -6.94 21.11 -7.91
CA PRO A 6 -6.07 21.86 -7.02
C PRO A 6 -4.77 21.08 -6.92
N THR A 7 -3.64 21.77 -7.08
CA THR A 7 -2.29 21.18 -7.14
C THR A 7 -2.00 20.25 -5.96
N GLN A 8 -2.59 20.52 -4.80
CA GLN A 8 -2.52 19.66 -3.60
C GLN A 8 -3.16 18.28 -3.79
N LEU A 9 -4.28 18.20 -4.53
CA LEU A 9 -4.89 16.90 -4.86
C LEU A 9 -3.98 16.10 -5.78
N LEU A 10 -3.27 16.75 -6.70
CA LEU A 10 -2.32 16.08 -7.59
C LEU A 10 -1.09 15.58 -6.81
N GLU A 11 -0.55 16.37 -5.87
CA GLU A 11 0.57 15.97 -5.03
C GLU A 11 0.22 14.76 -4.14
N ILE A 12 -0.99 14.71 -3.58
CA ILE A 12 -1.45 13.59 -2.76
C ILE A 12 -1.82 12.36 -3.61
N ALA A 13 -2.46 12.57 -4.76
CA ALA A 13 -2.84 11.49 -5.65
C ALA A 13 -1.64 10.89 -6.40
N SER A 14 -0.57 11.64 -6.63
CA SER A 14 0.60 11.17 -7.38
C SER A 14 1.26 9.90 -6.80
N PRO A 15 1.61 9.81 -5.51
CA PRO A 15 2.12 8.57 -4.93
C PRO A 15 1.09 7.45 -4.96
N LEU A 16 -0.20 7.76 -4.78
CA LEU A 16 -1.28 6.78 -4.81
C LEU A 16 -1.41 6.14 -6.19
N VAL A 17 -1.45 6.96 -7.24
CA VAL A 17 -1.56 6.53 -8.64
C VAL A 17 -0.30 5.78 -9.06
N LEU A 18 0.89 6.28 -8.68
CA LEU A 18 2.14 5.59 -8.95
C LEU A 18 2.17 4.22 -8.27
N GLY A 19 1.75 4.15 -7.00
CA GLY A 19 1.59 2.91 -6.26
C GLY A 19 0.65 1.94 -6.97
N ALA A 20 -0.51 2.43 -7.43
CA ALA A 20 -1.49 1.61 -8.15
C ALA A 20 -0.93 1.07 -9.47
N ILE A 21 -0.24 1.90 -10.26
CA ILE A 21 0.41 1.47 -11.50
C ILE A 21 1.45 0.38 -11.21
N VAL A 22 2.32 0.60 -10.23
CA VAL A 22 3.35 -0.37 -9.86
C VAL A 22 2.74 -1.67 -9.31
N GLY A 23 1.70 -1.57 -8.49
CA GLY A 23 0.96 -2.73 -7.98
C GLY A 23 0.32 -3.54 -9.11
N GLN A 24 -0.27 -2.87 -10.10
CA GLN A 24 -0.83 -3.53 -11.26
C GLN A 24 0.25 -4.19 -12.13
N LEU A 25 1.39 -3.51 -12.37
CA LEU A 25 2.52 -4.11 -13.07
C LEU A 25 3.06 -5.35 -12.33
N TYR A 26 3.19 -5.26 -11.01
CA TYR A 26 3.59 -6.40 -10.19
C TYR A 26 2.61 -7.56 -10.33
N ARG A 27 1.30 -7.29 -10.27
CA ARG A 27 0.25 -8.30 -10.43
C ARG A 27 0.32 -8.99 -11.79
N VAL A 28 0.51 -8.24 -12.87
CA VAL A 28 0.47 -8.76 -14.24
C VAL A 28 1.78 -9.48 -14.62
N PHE A 29 2.93 -8.93 -14.24
CA PHE A 29 4.23 -9.40 -14.73
C PHE A 29 5.03 -10.17 -13.68
N CYS A 30 5.11 -9.65 -12.46
CA CYS A 30 5.98 -10.22 -11.43
C CYS A 30 5.33 -11.39 -10.69
N LEU A 31 4.05 -11.28 -10.33
CA LEU A 31 3.32 -12.30 -9.60
C LEU A 31 3.33 -13.67 -10.31
N PRO A 32 3.00 -13.82 -11.61
CA PRO A 32 3.08 -15.13 -12.27
C PRO A 32 4.50 -15.69 -12.32
N TRP A 33 5.51 -14.81 -12.47
CA TRP A 33 6.91 -15.22 -12.44
C TRP A 33 7.36 -15.69 -11.04
N VAL A 34 6.98 -14.97 -9.98
CA VAL A 34 7.25 -15.35 -8.59
C VAL A 34 6.55 -16.66 -8.24
N LEU A 35 5.26 -16.79 -8.59
CA LEU A 35 4.47 -18.00 -8.36
C LEU A 35 5.08 -19.22 -9.08
N SER A 36 5.54 -19.06 -10.32
CA SER A 36 6.18 -20.15 -11.06
C SER A 36 7.52 -20.57 -10.44
N ARG A 37 8.34 -19.62 -9.97
CA ARG A 37 9.57 -19.95 -9.22
C ARG A 37 9.30 -20.61 -7.88
N LEU A 38 8.35 -20.11 -7.09
CA LEU A 38 8.02 -20.67 -5.78
C LEU A 38 7.39 -22.06 -5.87
N ARG A 39 6.62 -22.33 -6.94
CA ARG A 39 6.18 -23.68 -7.29
C ARG A 39 7.36 -24.61 -7.57
N GLY A 40 8.37 -24.13 -8.29
CA GLY A 40 9.62 -24.88 -8.52
C GLY A 40 10.42 -25.21 -7.26
N LEU A 41 10.24 -24.42 -6.19
CA LEU A 41 10.87 -24.62 -4.87
C LEU A 41 10.06 -25.55 -3.93
N GLY A 42 8.94 -26.12 -4.38
CA GLY A 42 8.09 -26.99 -3.55
C GLY A 42 7.20 -26.25 -2.55
N LEU A 43 7.24 -24.91 -2.51
CA LEU A 43 6.35 -24.07 -1.69
C LEU A 43 4.98 -23.79 -2.35
N GLY A 44 4.64 -24.48 -3.44
CA GLY A 44 3.40 -24.23 -4.20
C GLY A 44 2.10 -24.47 -3.40
N ARG A 45 2.05 -25.50 -2.55
CA ARG A 45 0.83 -25.87 -1.79
C ARG A 45 0.41 -24.87 -0.70
N PRO A 46 1.30 -24.33 0.17
CA PRO A 46 0.90 -23.28 1.11
C PRO A 46 0.52 -21.99 0.38
N LEU A 47 1.18 -21.66 -0.73
CA LEU A 47 0.88 -20.45 -1.49
C LEU A 47 -0.50 -20.50 -2.18
N GLU A 48 -0.92 -21.66 -2.68
CA GLU A 48 -2.27 -21.83 -3.26
C GLU A 48 -3.38 -21.67 -2.21
N ARG A 49 -3.11 -22.03 -0.95
CA ARG A 49 -4.05 -21.78 0.15
C ARG A 49 -4.12 -20.30 0.53
N LEU A 50 -2.97 -19.61 0.55
CA LEU A 50 -2.91 -18.15 0.79
C LEU A 50 -3.47 -17.34 -0.40
N ALA A 51 -3.39 -17.87 -1.62
CA ALA A 51 -3.97 -17.26 -2.81
C ALA A 51 -5.49 -17.42 -2.90
N SER A 52 -6.13 -18.09 -1.93
CA SER A 52 -7.58 -18.09 -1.86
C SER A 52 -8.08 -16.66 -1.61
N PRO A 53 -9.12 -16.19 -2.33
CA PRO A 53 -9.60 -14.81 -2.22
C PRO A 53 -9.97 -14.42 -0.78
N LYS A 54 -10.36 -15.39 0.06
CA LYS A 54 -10.63 -15.18 1.49
C LYS A 54 -9.36 -14.98 2.33
N ALA A 55 -8.35 -15.85 2.19
CA ALA A 55 -7.09 -15.68 2.91
C ALA A 55 -6.35 -14.42 2.45
N ALA A 56 -6.50 -14.14 1.15
CA ALA A 56 -6.09 -12.91 0.55
C ALA A 56 -6.77 -11.72 1.27
N LEU A 57 -8.11 -11.61 1.25
CA LEU A 57 -8.82 -10.48 1.84
C LEU A 57 -8.52 -10.26 3.34
N VAL A 58 -8.29 -11.35 4.09
CA VAL A 58 -7.85 -11.32 5.50
C VAL A 58 -6.47 -10.70 5.68
N SER A 59 -5.55 -10.87 4.72
CA SER A 59 -4.24 -10.20 4.72
C SER A 59 -4.30 -8.76 4.19
N LEU A 60 -5.21 -8.47 3.26
CA LEU A 60 -5.38 -7.15 2.64
C LEU A 60 -5.81 -6.09 3.64
N LEU A 61 -6.91 -6.35 4.35
CA LEU A 61 -7.54 -5.39 5.25
C LEU A 61 -6.58 -4.85 6.33
N PRO A 62 -5.85 -5.67 7.09
CA PRO A 62 -4.94 -5.16 8.12
C PRO A 62 -3.77 -4.39 7.51
N THR A 63 -3.22 -4.86 6.39
CA THR A 63 -2.11 -4.15 5.71
C THR A 63 -2.57 -2.80 5.18
N LEU A 64 -3.74 -2.75 4.52
CA LEU A 64 -4.30 -1.50 4.02
C LEU A 64 -4.67 -0.54 5.16
N ALA A 65 -5.29 -1.05 6.23
CA ALA A 65 -5.63 -0.25 7.41
C ALA A 65 -4.38 0.34 8.07
N PHE A 66 -3.29 -0.43 8.15
CA PHE A 66 -2.01 0.05 8.67
C PHE A 66 -1.43 1.20 7.83
N TRP A 67 -1.37 1.05 6.50
CA TRP A 67 -0.87 2.10 5.62
C TRP A 67 -1.77 3.34 5.60
N LEU A 68 -3.09 3.15 5.65
CA LEU A 68 -4.05 4.25 5.77
C LEU A 68 -3.88 4.99 7.10
N PHE A 69 -3.73 4.27 8.20
CA PHE A 69 -3.46 4.87 9.51
C PHE A 69 -2.19 5.71 9.48
N LEU A 70 -1.09 5.17 8.93
CA LEU A 70 0.17 5.92 8.79
C LEU A 70 0.01 7.15 7.89
N ALA A 71 -0.71 7.03 6.76
CA ALA A 71 -0.96 8.15 5.87
C ALA A 71 -1.78 9.26 6.57
N VAL A 72 -2.81 8.90 7.33
CA VAL A 72 -3.62 9.85 8.09
C VAL A 72 -2.80 10.48 9.23
N TRP A 73 -2.02 9.67 9.95
CA TRP A 73 -1.20 10.14 11.08
C TRP A 73 -0.10 11.10 10.62
N CYS A 74 0.57 10.80 9.51
CA CYS A 74 1.65 11.61 8.95
C CYS A 74 1.17 12.70 7.98
N HIS A 75 -0.14 12.84 7.75
CA HIS A 75 -0.70 13.86 6.88
C HIS A 75 -0.28 15.28 7.34
N PRO A 76 -0.03 16.24 6.43
CA PRO A 76 0.41 17.60 6.80
C PRO A 76 -0.45 18.29 7.86
N SER A 77 -1.76 18.05 7.87
CA SER A 77 -2.69 18.57 8.89
C SER A 77 -2.46 18.02 10.30
N ASN A 78 -1.93 16.80 10.41
CA ASN A 78 -1.70 16.09 11.67
C ASN A 78 -0.21 16.02 12.04
N ALA A 79 0.68 16.36 11.10
CA ALA A 79 2.12 16.31 11.28
C ALA A 79 2.66 17.01 12.54
N PRO A 80 2.13 18.17 12.99
CA PRO A 80 2.58 18.80 14.25
C PRO A 80 2.28 17.94 15.48
N GLN A 81 1.09 17.32 15.53
CA GLN A 81 0.67 16.46 16.64
C GLN A 81 1.44 15.13 16.63
N ALA A 82 1.60 14.55 15.43
CA ALA A 82 2.39 13.33 15.25
C ALA A 82 3.86 13.54 15.63
N LEU A 83 4.45 14.67 15.24
CA LEU A 83 5.84 15.00 15.60
C LEU A 83 5.97 15.22 17.10
N ALA A 84 5.06 15.98 17.72
CA ALA A 84 5.05 16.16 19.17
C ALA A 84 4.98 14.81 19.89
N TRP A 85 4.05 13.93 19.49
CA TRP A 85 3.92 12.60 20.07
C TRP A 85 5.19 11.76 19.91
N LEU A 86 5.82 11.77 18.73
CA LEU A 86 7.07 11.06 18.46
C LEU A 86 8.25 11.61 19.25
N THR A 87 8.31 12.93 19.47
CA THR A 87 9.35 13.54 20.30
C THR A 87 9.20 13.16 21.77
N HIS A 88 7.97 12.99 22.26
CA HIS A 88 7.73 12.49 23.62
C HIS A 88 8.05 11.00 23.77
N HIS A 89 8.01 10.23 22.69
CA HIS A 89 8.30 8.80 22.68
C HIS A 89 9.55 8.47 21.86
N SER A 90 10.59 9.29 21.99
CA SER A 90 11.82 9.17 21.20
C SER A 90 12.57 7.85 21.41
N SER A 91 12.31 7.13 22.50
CA SER A 91 12.85 5.79 22.76
C SER A 91 12.26 4.70 21.85
N LEU A 92 11.14 4.97 21.18
CA LEU A 92 10.51 4.03 20.25
C LEU A 92 11.15 4.05 18.85
N LEU A 93 11.92 5.10 18.52
CA LEU A 93 12.52 5.25 17.20
C LEU A 93 14.05 5.27 17.30
N PRO A 94 14.76 4.53 16.41
CA PRO A 94 16.22 4.60 16.33
C PRO A 94 16.71 5.89 15.65
N VAL A 95 15.80 6.74 15.16
CA VAL A 95 16.09 7.97 14.39
C VAL A 95 15.28 9.13 14.93
N THR A 96 15.87 10.32 14.91
CA THR A 96 15.21 11.56 15.33
C THR A 96 14.03 11.88 14.40
N PRO A 97 12.81 12.05 14.93
CA PRO A 97 11.65 12.39 14.12
C PRO A 97 11.80 13.82 13.57
N THR A 98 11.79 13.96 12.25
CA THR A 98 11.87 15.26 11.56
C THR A 98 10.63 15.47 10.67
N PRO A 99 10.24 16.73 10.38
CA PRO A 99 9.11 17.01 9.48
C PRO A 99 9.27 16.36 8.11
N SER A 100 10.49 16.37 7.56
CA SER A 100 10.81 15.73 6.29
C SER A 100 10.66 14.21 6.33
N LEU A 101 10.96 13.59 7.48
CA LEU A 101 10.75 12.16 7.68
C LEU A 101 9.25 11.82 7.68
N LEU A 102 8.42 12.59 8.40
CA LEU A 102 6.96 12.42 8.40
C LEU A 102 6.38 12.58 6.99
N GLN A 103 6.85 13.56 6.23
CA GLN A 103 6.44 13.75 4.83
C GLN A 103 6.85 12.55 3.95
N GLY A 104 8.06 12.03 4.12
CA GLY A 104 8.50 10.81 3.43
C GLY A 104 7.65 9.58 3.78
N VAL A 105 7.33 9.40 5.08
CA VAL A 105 6.45 8.33 5.55
C VAL A 105 5.04 8.48 4.98
N PHE A 106 4.50 9.71 4.91
CA PHE A 106 3.22 9.99 4.28
C PHE A 106 3.19 9.56 2.81
N TYR A 107 4.21 9.93 2.03
CA TYR A 107 4.30 9.54 0.62
C TYR A 107 4.45 8.03 0.44
N ALA A 108 5.31 7.40 1.25
CA ALA A 108 5.49 5.96 1.22
C ALA A 108 4.19 5.22 1.58
N ALA A 109 3.50 5.65 2.64
CA ALA A 109 2.24 5.05 3.07
C ALA A 109 1.16 5.20 2.00
N THR A 110 1.03 6.39 1.40
CA THR A 110 0.08 6.64 0.30
C THR A 110 0.40 5.79 -0.93
N PHE A 111 1.69 5.65 -1.27
CA PHE A 111 2.13 4.74 -2.33
C PHE A 111 1.76 3.28 -2.03
N PHE A 112 2.01 2.80 -0.82
CA PHE A 112 1.68 1.43 -0.43
C PHE A 112 0.18 1.18 -0.40
N CYS A 113 -0.65 2.16 -0.03
CA CYS A 113 -2.10 2.06 -0.17
C CYS A 113 -2.50 1.75 -1.62
N GLY A 114 -1.98 2.52 -2.58
CA GLY A 114 -2.25 2.31 -4.00
C GLY A 114 -1.72 0.96 -4.49
N TYR A 115 -0.48 0.62 -4.11
CA TYR A 115 0.16 -0.65 -4.45
C TYR A 115 -0.62 -1.87 -3.94
N THR A 116 -1.03 -1.85 -2.67
CA THR A 116 -1.75 -2.96 -2.06
C THR A 116 -3.16 -3.09 -2.65
N LEU A 117 -3.84 -1.98 -2.95
CA LEU A 117 -5.15 -1.99 -3.63
C LEU A 117 -5.07 -2.56 -5.05
N ALA A 118 -4.12 -2.09 -5.86
CA ALA A 118 -4.00 -2.52 -7.27
C ALA A 118 -3.33 -3.89 -7.44
N GLY A 119 -2.46 -4.26 -6.51
CA GLY A 119 -1.78 -5.56 -6.51
C GLY A 119 -2.69 -6.74 -6.17
N TYR A 120 -3.93 -6.49 -5.75
CA TYR A 120 -4.85 -7.55 -5.34
C TYR A 120 -5.37 -8.37 -6.52
N PRO A 121 -5.36 -9.71 -6.45
CA PRO A 121 -6.09 -10.52 -7.40
C PRO A 121 -7.59 -10.23 -7.25
N GLU A 122 -8.20 -9.70 -8.31
CA GLU A 122 -9.67 -9.68 -8.41
C GLU A 122 -10.17 -11.13 -8.45
N GLU A 123 -11.37 -11.37 -7.91
CA GLU A 123 -11.98 -12.71 -7.97
C GLU A 123 -11.90 -13.29 -9.39
N PRO A 124 -11.67 -14.60 -9.55
CA PRO A 124 -11.77 -15.21 -10.86
C PRO A 124 -13.18 -14.94 -11.38
N VAL A 125 -13.27 -14.28 -12.54
CA VAL A 125 -14.54 -14.08 -13.26
C VAL A 125 -15.21 -15.45 -13.33
N SER A 126 -16.35 -15.55 -12.64
CA SER A 126 -17.16 -16.75 -12.58
C SER A 126 -17.39 -17.27 -14.00
N ALA A 127 -17.04 -18.52 -14.26
CA ALA A 127 -17.22 -19.20 -15.55
C ALA A 127 -18.70 -19.37 -15.97
N LYS A 128 -19.62 -18.60 -15.39
CA LYS A 128 -21.05 -18.56 -15.71
C LYS A 128 -21.42 -17.53 -16.78
N GLU A 129 -20.47 -16.74 -17.28
CA GLU A 129 -20.67 -15.75 -18.34
C GLU A 129 -19.83 -16.04 -19.61
N ARG A 130 -19.56 -17.31 -19.92
CA ARG A 130 -19.08 -17.73 -21.25
C ARG A 130 -19.97 -18.82 -21.83
#